data_AF-A0A7V3JK75-F1
#
_entry.id   AF-A0A7V3JK75-F1
#
_cell.length_a   1.000
_cell.length_b   1.000
_cell.length_c   1.000
_cell.angle_alpha   90.00
_cell.angle_beta   90.00
_cell.angle_gamma   90.00
#
_symmetry.space_group_name_H-M   'P 1'
#
loop_
_entity.id
_entity.type
_entity.pdbx_description
1 polymer ?
#
loop_
_entity_poly.entity_id
_entity_poly.type
_entity_poly.pdbx_seq_one_letter_code
_entity_poly.pdbx_strand_id
1 'polypeptide(L)' 'MAANSGVGVPLCDLQAQYRQLQPELEAAVMRVLASGQVILGPEVAALEAEIAAYCGVAYGVGCGSGPDA' A
#
# COMPACT_ATOMS: atom_id res chain seq x y z
N MET A 1 -2.06 12.87 -22.43
CA MET A 1 -1.18 11.83 -23.00
C MET A 1 -1.92 10.50 -22.93
N ALA A 2 -2.75 10.22 -23.94
CA ALA A 2 -3.58 9.02 -24.02
C ALA A 2 -2.89 8.00 -24.93
N ALA A 3 -2.78 6.75 -24.49
CA ALA A 3 -2.17 5.67 -25.27
C ALA A 3 -3.21 5.00 -26.19
N ASN A 4 -3.01 5.25 -27.48
CA ASN A 4 -3.09 4.39 -28.67
C ASN A 4 -4.13 3.24 -28.81
N SER A 5 -4.74 3.20 -29.99
CA SER A 5 -5.66 2.20 -30.53
C SER A 5 -4.94 0.88 -30.87
N GLY A 6 -5.34 -0.25 -30.26
CA GLY A 6 -4.77 -1.59 -30.53
C GLY A 6 -4.21 -2.30 -29.30
N VAL A 7 -4.93 -2.30 -28.18
CA VAL A 7 -4.36 -2.64 -26.86
C VAL A 7 -4.38 -4.15 -26.62
N GLY A 8 -3.21 -4.77 -26.59
CA GLY A 8 -3.02 -6.12 -26.07
C GLY A 8 -3.37 -6.19 -24.59
N VAL A 9 -3.79 -7.37 -24.10
CA VAL A 9 -4.17 -7.55 -22.69
C VAL A 9 -2.94 -7.30 -21.81
N PRO A 10 -2.96 -6.26 -20.95
CA PRO A 10 -1.82 -5.98 -20.08
C PRO A 10 -1.71 -7.08 -19.01
N LEU A 11 -0.49 -7.53 -18.73
CA LEU A 11 -0.23 -8.52 -17.68
C LEU A 11 -0.64 -8.01 -16.29
N CYS A 12 -0.40 -6.73 -16.01
CA CYS A 12 -0.77 -6.06 -14.76
C CYS A 12 -0.99 -4.57 -15.01
N ASP A 13 -2.21 -4.07 -14.80
CA ASP A 13 -2.53 -2.63 -14.87
C ASP A 13 -2.68 -2.05 -13.46
N LEU A 14 -1.57 -1.54 -12.93
CA LEU A 14 -1.54 -0.89 -11.62
C LEU A 14 -2.29 0.46 -11.61
N GLN A 15 -2.42 1.12 -12.76
CA GLN A 15 -3.15 2.38 -12.84
C GLN A 15 -4.65 2.15 -12.68
N ALA A 16 -5.17 1.05 -13.23
CA ALA A 16 -6.56 0.66 -13.02
C ALA A 16 -6.84 0.35 -11.54
N GLN A 17 -5.96 -0.40 -10.87
CA GLN A 17 -6.10 -0.69 -9.44
C GLN A 17 -6.02 0.59 -8.60
N TYR A 18 -5.06 1.47 -8.90
CA TYR A 18 -4.95 2.77 -8.21
C TYR A 18 -6.24 3.59 -8.34
N ARG A 19 -6.80 3.72 -9.56
CA ARG A 19 -8.03 4.48 -9.79
C ARG A 19 -9.22 3.95 -8.99
N GLN A 20 -9.29 2.63 -8.77
CA GLN A 20 -10.36 2.01 -7.98
C GLN A 20 -10.24 2.34 -6.48
N LEU A 21 -9.01 2.41 -5.96
CA LEU A 21 -8.73 2.63 -4.54
C LEU A 21 -8.38 4.09 -4.21
N GLN A 22 -8.36 4.98 -5.20
CA GLN A 22 -7.83 6.33 -5.09
C GLN A 22 -8.39 7.12 -3.88
N PRO A 23 -9.71 7.17 -3.61
CA PRO A 23 -10.23 7.96 -2.50
C PRO A 23 -9.72 7.49 -1.13
N GLU A 24 -9.59 6.16 -0.95
CA GLU A 24 -9.13 5.55 0.30
C GLU A 24 -7.63 5.75 0.50
N LEU A 25 -6.85 5.57 -0.58
CA LEU A 25 -5.40 5.78 -0.57
C LEU A 25 -5.06 7.25 -0.29
N GLU A 26 -5.72 8.19 -0.95
CA GLU A 26 -5.50 9.63 -0.72
C GLU A 26 -5.85 10.02 0.72
N ALA A 27 -6.97 9.52 1.26
CA ALA A 27 -7.34 9.77 2.65
C ALA A 27 -6.31 9.23 3.65
N ALA A 28 -5.79 8.01 3.42
CA ALA A 28 -4.76 7.41 4.26
C ALA A 28 -3.44 8.19 4.21
N VAL A 29 -2.96 8.50 3.01
CA VAL A 29 -1.72 9.28 2.81
C VAL A 29 -1.83 10.65 3.48
N MET A 30 -2.95 11.35 3.28
CA MET A 30 -3.16 12.66 3.89
C MET A 30 -3.20 12.61 5.42
N ARG A 31 -3.75 11.55 6.01
CA ARG A 31 -3.72 11.32 7.48
C ARG A 31 -2.28 11.20 7.99
N VAL A 32 -1.42 10.42 7.31
CA VAL A 32 0.00 10.28 7.70
C VAL A 32 0.72 11.61 7.59
N LEU A 33 0.56 12.31 6.47
CA LEU A 33 1.22 13.60 6.25
C LEU A 33 0.77 14.66 7.28
N ALA A 34 -0.54 14.71 7.60
CA ALA A 34 -1.06 15.61 8.62
C ALA A 34 -0.53 15.29 10.03
N SER A 35 -0.23 14.02 10.32
CA SER A 35 0.34 13.62 11.61
C SER A 35 1.83 13.99 11.77
N GLY A 36 2.56 14.15 10.66
CA GLY A 36 4.01 14.32 10.65
C GLY A 36 4.82 13.06 11.02
N GLN A 37 4.15 11.95 11.37
CA GLN A 37 4.79 10.69 11.79
C GLN A 37 5.01 9.75 10.60
N VAL A 38 6.00 10.07 9.77
CA VAL A 38 6.25 9.38 8.50
C VAL A 38 7.16 8.14 8.59
N ILE A 39 7.80 7.91 9.74
CA ILE A 39 8.69 6.76 9.99
C ILE A 39 8.33 6.15 11.35
N LEU A 40 8.18 4.82 11.39
CA LEU A 40 7.82 4.05 12.61
C LEU A 40 6.59 4.62 13.34
N GLY A 41 5.60 5.07 12.57
CA GLY A 41 4.37 5.67 13.06
C GLY A 41 3.26 4.64 13.35
N PRO A 42 2.09 5.11 13.81
CA PRO A 42 0.97 4.25 14.20
C PRO A 42 0.43 3.40 13.04
N GLU A 43 0.51 3.88 11.80
CA GLU A 43 0.08 3.11 10.63
C GLU A 43 0.96 1.87 10.39
N VAL A 44 2.26 1.92 10.71
CA VAL A 44 3.16 0.77 10.62
C VAL A 44 2.78 -0.28 11.66
N ALA A 45 2.58 0.14 12.91
CA ALA A 45 2.18 -0.77 13.99
C ALA A 45 0.80 -1.42 13.74
N ALA A 46 -0.14 -0.66 13.16
CA ALA A 46 -1.44 -1.19 12.76
C ALA A 46 -1.30 -2.23 11.65
N LEU A 47 -0.53 -1.92 10.59
CA LEU A 47 -0.28 -2.85 9.50
C LEU A 47 0.40 -4.13 9.98
N GLU A 48 1.40 -4.03 10.86
CA GLU A 48 2.09 -5.19 11.44
C GLU A 48 1.11 -6.12 12.20
N ALA A 49 0.20 -5.54 12.99
CA ALA A 49 -0.83 -6.31 13.70
C ALA A 49 -1.84 -6.95 12.75
N GLU A 50 -2.29 -6.21 11.73
CA GLU A 50 -3.24 -6.70 10.71
C GLU A 50 -2.63 -7.84 9.89
N ILE A 51 -1.37 -7.72 9.49
CA ILE A 51 -0.65 -8.77 8.76
C ILE A 51 -0.39 -9.99 9.64
N ALA A 52 -0.01 -9.80 10.91
CA ALA A 52 0.14 -10.91 11.84
C ALA A 52 -1.17 -11.70 11.98
N ALA A 53 -2.29 -10.98 12.14
CA ALA A 53 -3.62 -11.57 12.21
C ALA A 53 -4.01 -12.28 10.90
N TYR A 54 -3.77 -11.64 9.75
CA TYR A 54 -4.05 -12.21 8.43
C TYR A 54 -3.28 -13.52 8.18
N CYS A 55 -2.01 -13.57 8.60
CA CYS A 55 -1.16 -14.74 8.47
C CYS A 55 -1.38 -15.79 9.59
N GLY A 56 -2.18 -15.49 10.61
CA GLY A 56 -2.42 -16.38 11.75
C GLY A 56 -1.20 -16.59 12.66
N VAL A 57 -0.32 -15.58 12.76
CA VAL A 57 0.92 -15.62 13.56
C VAL A 57 0.88 -14.56 14.67
N ALA A 58 1.78 -14.68 15.64
CA ALA A 58 1.81 -13.78 16.80
C ALA A 58 2.36 -12.38 16.48
N TYR A 59 3.22 -12.24 15.47
CA TYR A 59 3.94 -11.01 15.17
C TYR A 59 4.12 -10.79 13.67
N GLY A 60 4.12 -9.53 13.26
CA GLY A 60 4.56 -9.05 11.95
C GLY A 60 5.58 -7.93 12.16
N VAL A 61 6.57 -7.82 11.27
CA VAL A 61 7.61 -6.78 11.32
C VAL A 61 7.75 -6.15 9.94
N GLY A 62 7.61 -4.83 9.86
CA GLY A 62 7.79 -4.07 8.64
C GLY A 62 9.28 -3.87 8.31
N CYS A 63 9.69 -4.28 7.11
CA CYS A 63 11.05 -4.10 6.58
C CYS A 63 11.03 -3.25 5.29
N GLY A 64 12.21 -2.77 4.88
CA GLY A 64 12.34 -1.90 3.70
C GLY A 64 12.14 -2.64 2.36
N SER A 65 12.36 -3.95 2.33
CA SER A 65 12.18 -4.78 1.13
C SER A 65 12.10 -6.27 1.50
N GLY A 66 11.71 -7.11 0.54
CA GLY A 66 11.68 -8.57 0.73
C GLY A 66 13.03 -9.21 1.05
N PRO A 67 14.15 -8.83 0.39
CA PRO A 67 15.48 -9.32 0.76
C PRO A 67 15.97 -8.91 2.15
N ASP A 68 15.47 -7.80 2.70
CA ASP A 68 15.84 -7.32 4.05
C ASP A 68 15.04 -8.00 5.17
N ALA A 69 13.95 -8.69 4.83
CA ALA A 69 12.99 -9.29 5.76
C ALA A 69 13.38 -10.71 6.18
#